data_AF-A0A970STJ8-F1
#
_entry.id   AF-A0A970STJ8-F1
#
_cell.length_a   1.000
_cell.length_b   1.000
_cell.length_c   1.000
_cell.angle_alpha   90.00
_cell.angle_beta   90.00
_cell.angle_gamma   90.00
#
_symmetry.space_group_name_H-M   'P 1'
#
loop_
_entity.id
_entity.type
_entity.pdbx_description
1 polymer ?
#
loop_
_entity_poly.entity_id
_entity_poly.type
_entity_poly.pdbx_seq_one_letter_code
_entity_poly.pdbx_strand_id
1 'polypeptide(L)'
;MAYDYKQRKATINNILNSNTEVSDKNNISDIESETSGSLTFSNGIRGWIVSIFVDLVNSTELFKNKNDKVIAKIIRTFASEIIQILNDTQMYKRIGVRGDCVFAIFAPPCR
;
A
#
# COMPACT_ATOMS: atom_id res chain seq x y z
N MET A 1 7.46 -15.52 25.84
CA MET A 1 6.25 -14.91 26.46
C MET A 1 5.03 -15.39 25.72
N ALA A 2 4.02 -15.91 26.42
CA ALA A 2 2.76 -16.31 25.80
C ALA A 2 1.95 -15.06 25.42
N TYR A 3 1.21 -15.13 24.33
CA TYR A 3 0.35 -14.04 23.85
C TYR A 3 -0.80 -13.78 24.84
N ASP A 4 -0.87 -12.57 25.40
CA ASP A 4 -1.95 -12.18 26.32
C ASP A 4 -3.16 -11.63 25.56
N TYR A 5 -4.08 -12.53 25.19
CA TYR A 5 -5.29 -12.16 24.47
C TYR A 5 -6.22 -11.24 25.30
N LYS A 6 -6.14 -11.26 26.64
CA LYS A 6 -7.00 -10.43 27.49
C LYS A 6 -6.57 -8.97 27.43
N GLN A 7 -5.25 -8.71 27.52
CA GLN A 7 -4.70 -7.37 27.29
C GLN A 7 -5.05 -6.87 25.88
N ARG A 8 -4.97 -7.75 24.88
CA ARG A 8 -5.30 -7.37 23.50
C ARG A 8 -6.78 -7.07 23.30
N LYS A 9 -7.69 -7.80 23.95
CA LYS A 9 -9.14 -7.48 23.97
C LYS A 9 -9.38 -6.09 24.54
N ALA A 10 -8.70 -5.70 25.62
CA ALA A 10 -8.81 -4.35 26.18
C ALA A 10 -8.38 -3.28 25.17
N THR A 11 -7.26 -3.50 24.45
CA THR A 11 -6.84 -2.56 23.40
C THR A 11 -7.85 -2.48 22.24
N ILE A 12 -8.43 -3.61 21.81
CA ILE A 12 -9.46 -3.61 20.76
C ILE A 12 -10.65 -2.75 21.21
N ASN A 13 -11.15 -2.96 22.42
CA ASN A 13 -12.24 -2.15 22.97
C ASN A 13 -11.87 -0.66 23.04
N ASN A 14 -10.63 -0.32 23.39
CA ASN A 14 -10.18 1.07 23.42
C ASN A 14 -10.17 1.70 22.02
N ILE A 15 -9.75 0.97 20.99
CA ILE A 15 -9.78 1.46 19.60
C ILE A 15 -11.22 1.65 19.13
N LEU A 16 -12.08 0.65 19.37
CA LEU A 16 -13.49 0.69 18.95
C LEU A 16 -14.29 1.83 19.60
N ASN A 17 -13.94 2.18 20.85
CA ASN A 17 -14.58 3.28 21.58
C ASN A 17 -13.85 4.62 21.42
N SER A 18 -12.77 4.69 20.63
CA SER A 18 -12.04 5.94 20.40
C SER A 18 -12.75 6.80 19.35
N ASN A 19 -12.70 8.12 19.53
CA ASN A 19 -13.14 9.06 18.50
C ASN A 19 -12.09 9.09 17.38
N THR A 20 -12.34 8.31 16.34
CA THR A 20 -11.54 8.33 15.10
C THR A 20 -12.19 9.30 14.12
N GLU A 21 -11.50 10.41 13.83
CA GLU A 21 -12.00 11.39 12.86
C GLU A 21 -11.70 10.93 11.43
N VAL A 22 -12.71 10.98 10.56
CA VAL A 22 -12.55 10.65 9.14
C VAL A 22 -12.80 11.92 8.32
N SER A 23 -11.78 12.33 7.56
CA SER A 23 -11.87 13.49 6.67
C SER A 23 -12.16 13.05 5.23
N ASP A 24 -13.21 13.62 4.63
CA ASP A 24 -13.51 13.43 3.21
C ASP A 24 -12.65 14.41 2.37
N LYS A 25 -11.87 13.87 1.43
CA LYS A 25 -10.97 14.62 0.54
C LYS A 25 -11.28 14.29 -0.91
N ASN A 26 -11.47 15.34 -1.70
CA ASN A 26 -11.89 15.22 -3.10
C ASN A 26 -10.81 15.64 -4.11
N ASN A 27 -9.68 16.17 -3.64
CA ASN A 27 -8.58 16.62 -4.50
C ASN A 27 -7.25 15.93 -4.13
N ILE A 28 -6.41 15.76 -5.14
CA ILE A 28 -5.09 15.14 -5.11
C ILE A 28 -4.15 15.82 -4.09
N SER A 29 -4.17 17.15 -4.02
CA SER A 29 -3.33 17.96 -3.11
C SER A 29 -3.65 17.71 -1.64
N ASP A 30 -4.93 17.48 -1.34
CA ASP A 30 -5.40 17.23 0.02
C ASP A 30 -5.04 15.82 0.46
N ILE A 31 -5.13 14.85 -0.46
CA ILE A 31 -4.72 13.46 -0.19
C ILE A 31 -3.20 13.40 0.01
N GLU A 32 -2.42 14.10 -0.82
CA GLU A 32 -0.96 14.19 -0.76
C GLU A 32 -0.41 14.77 0.55
N SER A 33 -0.89 15.96 0.91
CA SER A 33 -0.42 16.68 2.09
C SER A 33 -0.67 15.89 3.37
N GLU A 34 -1.80 15.19 3.45
CA GLU A 34 -2.20 14.46 4.64
C GLU A 34 -1.53 13.06 4.71
N THR A 35 -1.44 12.34 3.60
CA THR A 35 -0.75 11.03 3.58
C THR A 35 0.77 11.10 3.75
N SER A 36 1.37 12.28 3.56
CA SER A 36 2.82 12.49 3.71
C SER A 36 3.24 12.84 5.14
N GLY A 37 2.32 12.90 6.11
CA GLY A 37 2.70 13.15 7.51
C GLY A 37 1.58 13.34 8.54
N SER A 38 0.30 13.40 8.14
CA SER A 38 -0.81 13.63 9.08
C SER A 38 -1.60 12.37 9.43
N LEU A 39 -1.42 11.26 8.70
CA LEU A 39 -2.04 9.98 9.05
C LEU A 39 -1.45 9.45 10.37
N THR A 40 -2.33 9.33 11.37
CA THR A 40 -2.06 8.84 12.72
C THR A 40 -2.87 7.57 12.98
N PHE A 41 -2.69 6.97 14.16
CA PHE A 41 -3.52 5.82 14.57
C PHE A 41 -4.97 6.20 14.95
N SER A 42 -5.32 7.48 14.92
CA SER A 42 -6.61 8.01 15.37
C SER A 42 -7.35 8.84 14.31
N ASN A 43 -6.89 8.83 13.06
CA ASN A 43 -7.60 9.50 11.97
C ASN A 43 -7.66 8.65 10.70
N GLY A 44 -8.62 8.98 9.84
CA GLY A 44 -8.85 8.39 8.54
C GLY A 44 -9.04 9.44 7.46
N ILE A 45 -8.66 9.07 6.23
CA ILE A 45 -8.90 9.89 5.04
C ILE A 45 -9.74 9.05 4.10
N ARG A 46 -10.85 9.63 3.63
CA ARG A 46 -11.71 9.04 2.61
C ARG A 46 -11.60 9.90 1.35
N GLY A 47 -11.28 9.27 0.23
CA GLY A 47 -11.18 9.97 -1.04
C GLY A 47 -11.37 9.03 -2.22
N TRP A 48 -11.56 9.61 -3.40
CA TRP A 48 -11.64 8.87 -4.65
C TRP A 48 -10.22 8.52 -5.10
N ILE A 49 -9.97 7.22 -5.29
CA ILE A 49 -8.66 6.71 -5.70
C ILE A 49 -8.81 5.67 -6.80
N VAL A 50 -7.74 5.49 -7.56
CA VAL A 50 -7.55 4.37 -8.48
C VAL A 50 -6.42 3.52 -7.94
N SER A 51 -6.62 2.21 -7.84
CA SER A 51 -5.56 1.28 -7.46
C SER A 51 -5.23 0.34 -8.61
N ILE A 52 -3.94 0.12 -8.83
CA ILE A 52 -3.41 -0.81 -9.82
C ILE A 52 -2.54 -1.82 -9.07
N PHE A 53 -2.77 -3.10 -9.34
CA PHE A 53 -1.98 -4.20 -8.83
C PHE A 53 -1.45 -4.99 -10.03
N VAL A 54 -0.13 -5.13 -10.11
CA VAL A 54 0.56 -5.87 -11.17
C VAL A 54 1.27 -7.04 -10.50
N ASP A 55 0.84 -8.25 -10.85
CA ASP A 55 1.35 -9.49 -10.27
C ASP A 55 2.18 -10.28 -11.28
N LEU A 56 3.24 -10.94 -10.80
CA LEU A 56 4.07 -11.78 -11.65
C LEU A 56 3.38 -13.12 -11.86
N VAL A 57 2.87 -13.32 -13.07
CA VAL A 57 2.13 -14.55 -13.43
C VAL A 57 2.97 -15.79 -13.16
N ASN A 58 2.36 -16.76 -12.47
CA ASN A 58 2.97 -18.04 -12.13
C ASN A 58 4.27 -17.94 -11.29
N SER A 59 4.37 -16.88 -10.47
CA SER A 59 5.46 -16.65 -9.51
C SER A 59 5.74 -17.85 -8.60
N THR A 60 4.70 -18.58 -8.19
CA THR A 60 4.81 -19.75 -7.32
C THR A 60 5.66 -20.85 -7.94
N GLU A 61 5.57 -21.07 -9.26
CA GLU A 61 6.41 -22.03 -9.95
C GLU A 61 7.82 -21.48 -10.18
N LEU A 62 7.94 -20.19 -10.50
CA LEU A 62 9.23 -19.51 -10.64
C LEU A 62 10.07 -19.64 -9.36
N PHE A 63 9.46 -19.52 -8.18
CA PHE A 63 10.13 -19.63 -6.88
C PHE A 63 10.51 -21.05 -6.48
N LYS A 64 10.00 -22.09 -7.14
CA LYS A 64 10.45 -23.48 -6.92
C LYS A 64 11.80 -23.78 -7.57
N ASN A 65 12.28 -22.90 -8.46
CA ASN A 65 13.58 -23.07 -9.10
C ASN A 65 14.72 -22.85 -8.08
N LYS A 66 15.78 -23.67 -8.13
CA LYS A 66 16.89 -23.64 -7.15
C LYS A 66 17.94 -22.56 -7.43
N ASN A 67 17.67 -21.62 -8.34
CA ASN A 67 18.62 -20.58 -8.73
C ASN A 67 18.20 -19.20 -8.20
N ASP A 68 18.42 -18.98 -6.91
CA ASP A 68 18.07 -17.76 -6.19
C ASP A 68 18.63 -16.50 -6.86
N LYS A 69 19.82 -16.57 -7.46
CA LYS A 69 20.44 -15.44 -8.17
C LYS A 69 19.66 -15.04 -9.42
N VAL A 70 19.16 -16.01 -10.18
CA VAL A 70 18.35 -15.75 -11.38
C VAL A 70 16.98 -15.19 -10.97
N ILE A 71 16.34 -15.80 -9.97
CA ILE A 71 15.06 -15.33 -9.44
C ILE A 71 15.17 -13.89 -8.94
N ALA A 72 16.20 -13.56 -8.14
CA ALA A 72 16.39 -12.22 -7.61
C ALA A 72 16.56 -11.16 -8.72
N LYS A 73 17.25 -11.51 -9.82
CA LYS A 73 17.36 -10.63 -10.99
C LYS A 73 16.00 -10.40 -11.65
N ILE A 74 15.22 -11.45 -11.86
CA ILE A 74 13.89 -11.36 -12.48
C ILE A 74 12.96 -10.47 -11.64
N ILE A 75 12.85 -10.72 -10.33
CA ILE A 75 12.02 -9.90 -9.43
C ILE A 75 12.49 -8.45 -9.45
N ARG A 76 13.80 -8.20 -9.37
CA ARG A 76 14.35 -6.84 -9.38
C ARG A 76 14.05 -6.11 -10.67
N THR A 77 14.23 -6.78 -11.82
CA THR A 77 13.91 -6.20 -13.14
C THR A 77 12.42 -5.93 -13.25
N PHE A 78 11.57 -6.90 -12.93
CA PHE A 78 10.11 -6.73 -12.93
C PHE A 78 9.68 -5.54 -12.05
N ALA A 79 10.11 -5.50 -10.80
CA ALA A 79 9.76 -4.41 -9.89
C ALA A 79 10.27 -3.07 -10.40
N SER A 80 11.52 -3.00 -10.89
CA SER A 80 12.12 -1.76 -11.41
C SER A 80 11.32 -1.19 -12.59
N GLU A 81 11.00 -2.01 -13.58
CA GLU A 81 10.29 -1.54 -14.78
C GLU A 81 8.84 -1.16 -14.48
N ILE A 82 8.13 -1.96 -13.68
CA ILE A 82 6.75 -1.63 -13.30
C ILE A 82 6.71 -0.36 -12.45
N ILE A 83 7.64 -0.16 -11.51
CA ILE A 83 7.74 1.09 -10.76
C ILE A 83 7.98 2.26 -11.71
N GLN A 84 8.89 2.12 -12.69
CA GLN A 84 9.19 3.20 -13.63
C GLN A 84 7.96 3.59 -14.47
N ILE A 85 7.21 2.60 -14.97
CA ILE A 85 5.97 2.82 -15.73
C ILE A 85 4.91 3.51 -14.86
N LEU A 86 4.68 3.01 -13.64
CA LEU A 86 3.70 3.59 -12.72
C LEU A 86 4.13 4.98 -12.21
N ASN A 87 5.42 5.29 -12.29
CA ASN A 87 5.98 6.57 -11.91
C ASN A 87 5.88 7.63 -13.02
N ASP A 88 5.52 7.26 -14.26
CA ASP A 88 5.40 8.14 -15.42
C ASP A 88 4.07 8.93 -15.43
N THR A 89 3.80 9.64 -14.33
CA THR A 89 2.63 10.50 -14.18
C THR A 89 2.88 11.57 -13.12
N GLN A 90 2.23 12.73 -13.30
CA GLN A 90 2.23 13.84 -12.34
C GLN A 90 1.18 13.69 -11.23
N MET A 91 0.36 12.63 -11.29
CA MET A 91 -0.63 12.36 -10.25
C MET A 91 0.06 11.92 -8.96
N TYR A 92 -0.58 12.23 -7.82
CA TYR A 92 -0.28 11.55 -6.56
C TYR A 92 -0.22 10.06 -6.79
N LYS A 93 0.84 9.45 -6.29
CA LYS A 93 1.02 8.02 -6.32
C LYS A 93 1.69 7.54 -5.06
N ARG A 94 1.13 6.48 -4.50
CA ARG A 94 1.82 5.65 -3.52
C ARG A 94 2.13 4.32 -4.17
N ILE A 95 3.42 4.09 -4.46
CA ILE A 95 3.91 2.85 -5.05
C ILE A 95 4.52 2.00 -3.94
N GLY A 96 4.27 0.69 -3.99
CA GLY A 96 4.89 -0.27 -3.08
C GLY A 96 5.08 -1.63 -3.73
N VAL A 97 6.03 -2.38 -3.19
CA VAL A 97 6.30 -3.77 -3.58
C VAL A 97 5.92 -4.67 -2.42
N ARG A 98 5.13 -5.70 -2.69
CA ARG A 98 4.75 -6.72 -1.70
C ARG A 98 4.91 -8.09 -2.33
N GLY A 99 6.02 -8.76 -2.00
CA GLY A 99 6.34 -10.07 -2.58
C GLY A 99 6.60 -9.96 -4.08
N ASP A 100 5.81 -10.68 -4.86
CA ASP A 100 5.77 -10.78 -6.32
C ASP A 100 4.85 -9.74 -6.99
N CYS A 101 4.16 -8.93 -6.19
CA CYS A 101 3.24 -7.91 -6.68
C CYS A 101 3.80 -6.50 -6.47
N VAL A 102 3.63 -5.65 -7.48
CA VAL A 102 3.81 -4.20 -7.38
C VAL A 102 2.44 -3.55 -7.40
N PHE A 103 2.19 -2.65 -6.46
CA PHE A 103 0.94 -1.89 -6.42
C PHE A 103 1.21 -0.39 -6.49
N ALA A 104 0.26 0.32 -7.07
CA ALA A 104 0.21 1.78 -7.03
C ALA A 104 -1.20 2.25 -6.73
N ILE A 105 -1.30 3.27 -5.89
CA ILE A 105 -2.55 3.98 -5.59
C ILE A 105 -2.40 5.40 -6.12
N PHE A 106 -3.33 5.81 -6.96
CA PHE A 106 -3.40 7.12 -7.56
C PHE A 106 -4.64 7.87 -7.09
N ALA A 107 -4.56 9.20 -6.97
CA ALA A 107 -5.73 10.04 -6.77
C ALA A 107 -6.04 10.78 -8.09
N PRO A 108 -7.13 10.45 -8.81
CA PRO A 108 -7.52 11.15 -10.03
C PRO A 108 -7.96 12.60 -9.75
N PRO A 109 -7.68 13.54 -10.68
CA PRO A 109 -8.00 14.95 -10.50
C PRO A 109 -9.51 15.24 -10.51
N CYS A 110 -10.32 14.33 -11.05
CA CYS A 110 -11.77 14.46 -11.15
C CYS A 110 -12.46 13.15 -10.81
N ARG A 111 -13.69 13.22 -10.29
CA ARG A 111 -14.60 12.09 -10.08
C ARG A 111 -15.47 11.86 -11.31
#